data_AF-A0A9Q0KGB9-F1
#
_entry.id   AF-A0A9Q0KGB9-F1
#
_cell.length_a   1.000
_cell.length_b   1.000
_cell.length_c   1.000
_cell.angle_alpha   90.00
_cell.angle_beta   90.00
_cell.angle_gamma   90.00
#
_symmetry.space_group_name_H-M   'P 1'
#
loop_
_entity.id
_entity.type
_entity.pdbx_description
1 polymer ?
#
loop_
_entity_poly.entity_id
_entity_poly.type
_entity_poly.pdbx_seq_one_letter_code
_entity_poly.pdbx_strand_id
1 'polypeptide(L)'
;MDKSTVHEVVLVGRSTRIPKVQQLLQDFFNGKKLCKSINVDEAVAYGAAVFAAILLDDEGNDQKLDILLLDVTPLSLGLETTGGVMTVLIPRNTTIPTVKEQINVRFEIDVKGILIVSAKAENKTNGQKNIITITNRKDRLSKQEIQKMVQDAKKYKEEEEEHKKVGEAKNTLENYAYNMRNMVREMDDAIKQAIQWLDCNQLAEADEFIDKMWELESICNPIITKM
;
A
#
# COMPACT_ATOMS: atom_id res chain seq x y z
N MET A 1 18.65 -21.86 -19.74
CA MET A 1 17.26 -22.20 -20.15
C MET A 1 17.20 -22.03 -21.65
N ASP A 2 16.67 -23.03 -22.35
CA ASP A 2 16.42 -22.88 -23.78
C ASP A 2 15.26 -21.90 -24.01
N LYS A 3 15.36 -21.02 -25.00
CA LYS A 3 14.36 -19.97 -25.24
C LYS A 3 13.04 -20.55 -25.76
N SER A 4 13.10 -21.72 -26.41
CA SER A 4 11.93 -22.38 -26.98
C SER A 4 10.93 -22.84 -25.90
N THR A 5 11.38 -23.06 -24.67
CA THR A 5 10.55 -23.57 -23.57
C THR A 5 9.71 -22.51 -22.88
N VAL A 6 9.96 -21.22 -23.17
CA VAL A 6 9.14 -20.11 -22.68
C VAL A 6 7.92 -20.01 -23.57
N HIS A 7 6.72 -20.32 -23.09
CA HIS A 7 5.50 -20.31 -23.91
C HIS A 7 4.99 -18.90 -24.21
N GLU A 8 4.89 -18.06 -23.17
CA GLU A 8 4.42 -16.68 -23.25
C GLU A 8 5.43 -15.70 -22.64
N VAL A 9 5.41 -14.46 -23.13
CA VAL A 9 6.18 -13.34 -22.57
C VAL A 9 5.18 -12.28 -22.09
N VAL A 10 4.95 -12.23 -20.79
CA VAL A 10 4.03 -11.29 -20.15
C VAL A 10 4.78 -10.02 -19.77
N LEU A 11 4.20 -8.85 -20.10
CA LEU A 11 4.75 -7.55 -19.77
C LEU A 11 4.03 -6.95 -18.56
N VAL A 12 4.78 -6.41 -17.61
CA VAL A 12 4.25 -5.72 -16.41
C VAL A 12 5.09 -4.47 -16.15
N GLY A 13 4.42 -3.38 -15.75
CA GLY A 13 5.02 -2.09 -15.46
C GLY A 13 5.02 -1.13 -16.65
N ARG A 14 4.78 0.15 -16.37
CA ARG A 14 4.63 1.23 -17.37
C ARG A 14 5.78 1.32 -18.37
N SER A 15 7.02 1.10 -17.92
CA SER A 15 8.21 1.17 -18.77
C SER A 15 8.23 0.13 -19.88
N THR A 16 7.46 -0.96 -19.77
CA THR A 16 7.30 -1.95 -20.84
C THR A 16 6.51 -1.44 -22.04
N ARG A 17 5.85 -0.27 -21.94
CA ARG A 17 5.19 0.40 -23.06
C ARG A 17 6.18 1.01 -24.06
N ILE A 18 7.45 1.18 -23.68
CA ILE A 18 8.49 1.73 -24.55
C ILE A 18 8.69 0.79 -25.76
N PRO A 19 8.49 1.26 -27.02
CA PRO A 19 8.58 0.41 -28.19
C PRO A 19 9.94 -0.30 -28.32
N LYS A 20 11.02 0.39 -27.94
CA LYS A 20 12.36 -0.20 -27.97
C LYS A 20 12.53 -1.35 -26.98
N VAL A 21 11.94 -1.28 -25.79
CA VAL A 21 11.96 -2.37 -24.80
C VAL A 21 11.21 -3.58 -25.35
N GLN A 22 10.04 -3.37 -25.95
CA GLN A 22 9.27 -4.45 -26.58
C GLN A 22 10.02 -5.10 -27.74
N GLN A 23 10.65 -4.29 -28.60
CA GLN A 23 11.47 -4.78 -29.70
C GLN A 23 12.63 -5.63 -29.19
N LEU A 24 13.39 -5.15 -28.20
CA LEU A 24 14.50 -5.91 -27.63
C LEU A 24 14.06 -7.25 -27.03
N LEU A 25 12.88 -7.30 -26.40
CA LEU A 25 12.32 -8.56 -25.89
C LEU A 25 11.89 -9.51 -27.02
N GLN A 26 11.26 -9.00 -28.07
CA GLN A 26 10.91 -9.79 -29.24
C GLN A 26 12.14 -10.36 -29.92
N ASP A 27 13.17 -9.54 -30.15
CA ASP A 27 14.45 -9.96 -30.72
C ASP A 27 15.11 -11.03 -29.82
N PHE A 28 15.10 -10.82 -28.50
CA PHE A 28 15.65 -11.77 -27.54
C PHE A 28 14.93 -13.12 -27.59
N PHE A 29 13.60 -13.14 -27.72
CA PHE A 29 12.78 -14.35 -27.82
C PHE A 29 12.47 -14.76 -29.27
N ASN A 30 13.40 -14.49 -30.22
CA ASN A 30 13.33 -14.97 -31.60
C ASN A 30 12.05 -14.59 -32.35
N GLY A 31 11.57 -13.36 -32.16
CA GLY A 31 10.35 -12.83 -32.79
C GLY A 31 9.05 -13.25 -32.12
N LYS A 32 9.10 -13.91 -30.95
CA LYS A 32 7.90 -14.31 -30.21
C LYS A 32 6.99 -13.12 -29.90
N LYS A 33 5.69 -13.27 -30.19
CA LYS A 33 4.68 -12.26 -29.89
C LYS A 33 4.56 -12.06 -28.37
N LEU A 34 4.65 -10.81 -27.93
CA LEU A 34 4.48 -10.43 -26.52
C LEU A 34 3.00 -10.51 -26.15
N CYS A 35 2.71 -10.99 -24.94
CA CYS A 35 1.36 -11.06 -24.40
C CYS A 35 0.87 -9.65 -24.04
N LYS A 36 -0.31 -9.29 -24.55
CA LYS A 36 -0.95 -7.96 -24.36
C LYS A 36 -2.37 -8.07 -23.79
N SER A 37 -2.79 -9.26 -23.33
CA SER A 37 -4.11 -9.47 -22.73
C SER A 37 -4.21 -8.94 -21.30
N ILE A 38 -3.06 -8.69 -20.66
CA ILE A 38 -2.97 -8.26 -19.26
C ILE A 38 -2.72 -6.75 -19.21
N ASN A 39 -3.43 -6.05 -18.32
CA ASN A 39 -3.16 -4.64 -18.04
C ASN A 39 -1.82 -4.49 -17.31
N VAL A 40 -0.84 -3.87 -17.99
CA VAL A 40 0.53 -3.73 -17.48
C VAL A 40 0.64 -2.86 -16.22
N ASP A 41 -0.35 -2.02 -15.93
CA ASP A 41 -0.32 -1.08 -14.80
C ASP A 41 -0.98 -1.67 -13.54
N GLU A 42 -1.93 -2.58 -13.71
CA GLU A 42 -2.77 -3.10 -12.62
C GLU A 42 -2.47 -4.55 -12.27
N ALA A 43 -1.75 -5.29 -13.13
CA ALA A 43 -1.49 -6.73 -12.95
C ALA A 43 -0.90 -7.08 -11.57
N VAL A 44 0.02 -6.26 -11.06
CA VAL A 44 0.65 -6.47 -9.76
C VAL A 44 -0.36 -6.32 -8.63
N ALA A 45 -1.19 -5.28 -8.67
CA ALA A 45 -2.23 -5.03 -7.67
C ALA A 45 -3.30 -6.13 -7.70
N TYR A 46 -3.67 -6.60 -8.90
CA TYR A 46 -4.60 -7.71 -9.08
C TYR A 46 -4.06 -9.00 -8.45
N GLY A 47 -2.81 -9.37 -8.76
CA GLY A 47 -2.16 -10.54 -8.16
C GLY A 47 -2.03 -10.44 -6.64
N ALA A 48 -1.70 -9.24 -6.12
CA ALA A 48 -1.64 -8.99 -4.68
C ALA A 48 -3.01 -9.13 -4.00
N ALA A 49 -4.10 -8.68 -4.64
CA ALA A 49 -5.45 -8.84 -4.13
C ALA A 49 -5.89 -10.31 -4.10
N VAL A 50 -5.57 -11.09 -5.14
CA VAL A 50 -5.82 -12.54 -5.16
C VAL A 50 -5.03 -13.23 -4.04
N PHE A 51 -3.75 -12.87 -3.86
CA PHE A 51 -2.93 -13.43 -2.77
C PHE A 51 -3.47 -13.05 -1.39
N ALA A 52 -3.94 -11.82 -1.20
CA ALA A 52 -4.58 -11.38 0.05
C ALA A 52 -5.86 -12.18 0.32
N ALA A 53 -6.69 -12.43 -0.70
CA ALA A 53 -7.89 -13.25 -0.57
C ALA A 53 -7.58 -14.69 -0.13
N ILE A 54 -6.51 -15.29 -0.68
CA ILE A 54 -6.04 -16.63 -0.26
C ILE A 54 -5.61 -16.65 1.21
N LEU A 55 -4.97 -15.58 1.70
CA LEU A 55 -4.52 -15.50 3.09
C LEU A 55 -5.64 -15.21 4.10
N LEU A 56 -6.70 -14.53 3.65
CA LEU A 56 -7.81 -14.13 4.51
C LEU A 56 -8.81 -15.27 4.79
N ASP A 57 -8.77 -16.36 4.02
CA ASP A 57 -9.54 -17.62 4.13
C ASP A 57 -10.71 -17.52 5.14
N ASP A 58 -11.72 -16.73 4.78
CA ASP A 58 -12.89 -16.48 5.62
C ASP A 58 -13.74 -17.76 5.63
N GLU A 59 -14.06 -18.32 6.80
CA GLU A 59 -14.72 -19.62 6.97
C GLU A 59 -16.16 -19.70 6.40
N GLY A 60 -16.61 -18.69 5.63
CA GLY A 60 -17.97 -18.58 5.10
C GLY A 60 -18.10 -18.42 3.58
N ASN A 61 -17.03 -18.51 2.80
CA ASN A 61 -17.09 -18.32 1.35
C ASN A 61 -16.88 -19.65 0.58
N ASP A 62 -17.92 -20.15 -0.08
CA ASP A 62 -17.93 -21.43 -0.83
C ASP A 62 -17.00 -21.45 -2.07
N GLN A 63 -16.34 -20.33 -2.40
CA GLN A 63 -15.38 -20.23 -3.50
C GLN A 63 -13.94 -20.18 -2.99
N LYS A 64 -13.46 -21.31 -2.45
CA LYS A 64 -12.04 -21.48 -2.13
C LYS A 64 -11.24 -21.53 -3.43
N LEU A 65 -10.33 -20.57 -3.61
CA LEU A 65 -9.37 -20.61 -4.72
C LEU A 65 -8.25 -21.60 -4.36
N ASP A 66 -8.23 -22.75 -5.04
CA ASP A 66 -7.16 -23.75 -4.88
C ASP A 66 -5.92 -23.31 -5.68
N ILE A 67 -5.12 -22.42 -5.07
CA ILE A 67 -3.89 -21.88 -5.65
C ILE A 67 -2.74 -22.10 -4.68
N LEU A 68 -1.75 -22.88 -5.12
CA LEU A 68 -0.48 -23.05 -4.41
C LEU A 68 0.61 -22.18 -5.05
N LEU A 69 1.17 -21.24 -4.27
CA LEU A 69 2.29 -20.41 -4.70
C LEU A 69 3.60 -20.93 -4.09
N LEU A 70 4.60 -21.14 -4.93
CA LEU A 70 5.98 -21.46 -4.53
C LEU A 70 6.92 -20.40 -5.10
N ASP A 71 7.59 -19.67 -4.22
CA ASP A 71 8.53 -18.62 -4.59
C ASP A 71 9.98 -19.01 -4.24
N VAL A 72 10.96 -18.20 -4.63
CA VAL A 72 12.40 -18.45 -4.42
C VAL A 72 13.13 -17.22 -3.89
N THR A 73 14.25 -17.42 -3.17
CA THR A 73 15.15 -16.31 -2.84
C THR A 73 15.94 -15.85 -4.08
N PRO A 74 16.00 -14.54 -4.41
CA PRO A 74 16.68 -14.06 -5.62
C PRO A 74 18.21 -14.06 -5.50
N LEU A 75 18.75 -14.05 -4.28
CA LEU A 75 20.17 -13.92 -4.01
C LEU A 75 20.70 -15.07 -3.15
N SER A 76 21.96 -15.42 -3.37
CA SER A 76 22.67 -16.37 -2.52
C SER A 76 23.00 -15.71 -1.19
N LEU A 77 22.60 -16.34 -0.09
CA LEU A 77 22.92 -15.91 1.26
C LEU A 77 24.08 -16.75 1.82
N GLY A 78 24.98 -16.11 2.53
CA GLY A 78 26.21 -16.73 3.02
C GLY A 78 26.87 -15.93 4.13
N LEU A 79 27.95 -16.47 4.69
CA LEU A 79 28.80 -15.78 5.65
C LEU A 79 30.16 -15.47 5.05
N GLU A 80 30.77 -14.40 5.52
CA GLU A 80 32.18 -14.14 5.29
C GLU A 80 33.02 -15.08 6.15
N THR A 81 34.00 -15.73 5.55
CA THR A 81 34.96 -16.61 6.22
C THR A 81 36.34 -15.96 6.22
N THR A 82 37.26 -16.51 7.02
CA THR A 82 38.64 -16.03 7.10
C THR A 82 39.26 -15.92 5.71
N GLY A 83 39.87 -14.78 5.40
CA GLY A 83 40.39 -14.49 4.06
C GLY A 83 39.42 -13.71 3.18
N GLY A 84 38.30 -13.22 3.73
CA GLY A 84 37.34 -12.37 3.01
C GLY A 84 36.49 -13.11 1.98
N VAL A 85 36.47 -14.45 2.04
CA VAL A 85 35.74 -15.30 1.11
C VAL A 85 34.33 -15.54 1.61
N MET A 86 33.33 -15.33 0.76
CA MET A 86 31.94 -15.64 1.07
C MET A 86 31.67 -17.15 0.91
N THR A 87 31.25 -17.80 1.98
CA THR A 87 30.73 -19.17 1.95
C THR A 87 29.21 -19.12 1.80
N VAL A 88 28.71 -19.63 0.68
CA VAL A 88 27.26 -19.68 0.39
C VAL A 88 26.58 -20.75 1.25
N LEU A 89 25.52 -20.36 1.94
CA LEU A 89 24.68 -21.23 2.76
C LEU A 89 23.37 -21.60 2.07
N ILE A 90 22.70 -20.59 1.51
CA ILE A 90 21.44 -20.73 0.79
C ILE A 90 21.66 -20.15 -0.62
N PRO A 91 21.74 -20.98 -1.67
CA PRO A 91 21.92 -20.50 -3.04
C PRO A 91 20.75 -19.66 -3.54
N ARG A 92 21.00 -18.74 -4.48
CA ARG A 92 19.94 -18.08 -5.25
C ARG A 92 19.03 -19.09 -5.94
N ASN A 93 17.78 -18.71 -6.16
CA ASN A 93 16.72 -19.53 -6.72
C ASN A 93 16.35 -20.77 -5.87
N THR A 94 16.71 -20.78 -4.57
CA THR A 94 16.21 -21.80 -3.64
C THR A 94 14.77 -21.47 -3.24
N THR A 95 13.87 -22.45 -3.31
CA THR A 95 12.46 -22.31 -2.90
C THR A 95 12.34 -21.86 -1.45
N ILE A 96 11.42 -20.93 -1.18
CA ILE A 96 11.10 -20.42 0.16
C ILE A 96 9.73 -20.95 0.61
N PRO A 97 9.53 -21.19 1.93
CA PRO A 97 10.49 -21.00 3.03
C PRO A 97 11.59 -22.07 3.03
N THR A 98 12.78 -21.71 3.52
CA THR A 98 13.94 -22.63 3.59
C THR A 98 14.82 -22.39 4.79
N VAL A 99 15.50 -23.44 5.26
CA VAL A 99 16.31 -23.43 6.48
C VAL A 99 17.65 -24.11 6.24
N LYS A 100 18.73 -23.49 6.71
CA LYS A 100 20.06 -24.07 6.77
C LYS A 100 20.63 -23.95 8.18
N GLU A 101 21.12 -25.05 8.74
CA GLU A 101 21.80 -25.07 10.04
C GLU A 101 23.30 -25.31 9.87
N GLN A 102 24.12 -24.53 10.60
CA GLN A 102 25.57 -24.68 10.68
C GLN A 102 26.07 -24.22 12.06
N ILE A 103 26.82 -25.08 12.77
CA ILE A 103 27.48 -24.78 14.06
C ILE A 103 26.54 -24.07 15.06
N ASN A 104 25.42 -24.72 15.43
CA ASN A 104 24.38 -24.20 16.33
C ASN A 104 23.70 -22.88 15.89
N VAL A 105 23.98 -22.38 14.69
CA VAL A 105 23.28 -21.24 14.08
C VAL A 105 22.34 -21.75 12.99
N ARG A 106 21.12 -21.23 12.98
CA ARG A 106 20.05 -21.51 12.03
C ARG A 106 19.77 -20.26 11.21
N PHE A 107 19.88 -20.40 9.89
CA PHE A 107 19.55 -19.39 8.90
C PHE A 107 18.25 -19.81 8.24
N GLU A 108 17.22 -18.98 8.35
CA GLU A 108 15.88 -19.27 7.85
C GLU A 108 15.42 -18.12 6.96
N ILE A 109 14.90 -18.45 5.78
CA ILE A 109 14.18 -17.50 4.94
C ILE A 109 12.69 -17.84 5.08
N ASP A 110 11.93 -16.88 5.56
CA ASP A 110 10.48 -17.04 5.73
C ASP A 110 9.73 -16.97 4.39
N VAL A 111 8.40 -17.13 4.44
CA VAL A 111 7.52 -17.03 3.27
C VAL A 111 7.55 -15.64 2.60
N LYS A 112 8.07 -14.61 3.28
CA LYS A 112 8.20 -13.23 2.76
C LYS A 112 9.58 -12.97 2.16
N GLY A 113 10.48 -13.96 2.15
CA GLY A 113 11.85 -13.81 1.69
C GLY A 113 12.78 -13.11 2.70
N ILE A 114 12.38 -12.97 3.97
CA ILE A 114 13.16 -12.29 4.99
C ILE A 114 14.08 -13.29 5.70
N LEU A 115 15.37 -12.96 5.79
CA LEU A 115 16.35 -13.74 6.54
C LEU A 115 16.18 -13.51 8.06
N ILE A 116 15.97 -14.62 8.77
CA ILE A 116 15.98 -14.74 10.22
C ILE A 116 17.18 -15.61 10.61
N VAL A 117 18.05 -15.05 11.46
CA VAL A 117 19.21 -15.77 11.99
C VAL A 117 18.98 -16.03 13.47
N SER A 118 19.03 -17.28 13.87
CA SER A 118 18.90 -17.69 15.26
C SER A 118 20.04 -18.61 15.69
N ALA A 119 20.42 -18.56 16.95
CA ALA A 119 21.42 -19.45 17.53
C ALA A 119 20.79 -20.28 18.65
N LYS A 120 21.13 -21.57 18.70
CA LYS A 120 20.79 -22.48 19.79
C LYS A 120 21.85 -22.31 20.88
N ALA A 121 21.47 -21.76 22.02
CA ALA A 121 22.29 -21.73 23.23
C ALA A 121 21.87 -22.89 24.14
N GLU A 122 22.82 -23.72 24.56
CA GLU A 122 22.58 -24.81 25.52
C GLU A 122 23.22 -24.45 26.87
N ASN A 123 22.41 -24.52 27.92
CA ASN A 123 22.82 -24.20 29.28
C ASN A 123 23.45 -25.45 29.91
N LYS A 124 24.78 -25.45 30.09
CA LYS A 124 25.57 -26.64 30.49
C LYS A 124 25.17 -27.27 31.83
N THR A 125 24.49 -26.52 32.69
CA THR A 125 24.13 -26.95 34.06
C THR A 125 22.78 -27.67 34.11
N ASN A 126 21.89 -27.40 33.16
CA ASN A 126 20.47 -27.73 33.22
C ASN A 126 19.90 -28.25 31.89
N GLY A 127 20.73 -28.38 30.84
CA GLY A 127 20.34 -28.95 29.54
C GLY A 127 19.32 -28.13 28.76
N GLN A 128 18.98 -26.92 29.22
CA GLN A 128 17.96 -26.08 28.62
C GLN A 128 18.50 -25.45 27.32
N LYS A 129 17.73 -25.61 26.24
CA LYS A 129 18.05 -25.08 24.91
C LYS A 129 17.19 -23.85 24.62
N ASN A 130 17.82 -22.70 24.50
CA ASN A 130 17.15 -21.44 24.16
C ASN A 130 17.52 -21.02 22.73
N ILE A 131 16.54 -20.53 21.98
CA ILE A 131 16.74 -19.96 20.64
C ILE A 131 16.89 -18.46 20.79
N ILE A 132 18.06 -17.92 20.44
CA ILE A 132 18.36 -16.49 20.48
C ILE A 132 18.33 -15.95 19.06
N THR A 133 17.49 -14.96 18.78
CA THR A 133 17.45 -14.31 17.46
C THR A 133 18.50 -13.21 17.39
N ILE A 134 19.41 -13.30 16.41
CA ILE A 134 20.46 -12.32 16.18
C ILE A 134 19.86 -11.16 15.40
N THR A 135 19.86 -9.96 16.02
CA THR A 135 19.25 -8.77 15.41
C THR A 135 20.32 -7.89 14.79
N ASN A 136 20.30 -7.72 13.46
CA ASN A 136 21.05 -6.67 12.78
C ASN A 136 20.29 -5.34 12.90
N ARG A 137 20.96 -4.27 13.38
CA ARG A 137 20.33 -2.96 13.64
C ARG A 137 20.73 -1.86 12.65
N LYS A 138 21.70 -2.09 11.76
CA LYS A 138 22.33 -1.01 10.99
C LYS A 138 21.34 -0.28 10.04
N ASP A 139 20.41 -1.02 9.43
CA ASP A 139 19.46 -0.49 8.46
C ASP A 139 18.00 -0.89 8.79
N ARG A 140 17.73 -1.24 10.06
CA ARG A 140 16.41 -1.69 10.51
C ARG A 140 15.87 -0.75 11.57
N LEU A 141 14.62 -0.32 11.39
CA LEU A 141 13.89 0.44 12.39
C LEU A 141 13.72 -0.40 13.66
N SER A 142 13.96 0.22 14.80
CA SER A 142 13.64 -0.34 16.10
C SER A 142 12.12 -0.38 16.31
N LYS A 143 11.67 -1.22 17.25
CA LYS A 143 10.24 -1.29 17.61
C LYS A 143 9.70 0.07 18.08
N GLN A 144 10.51 0.87 18.76
CA GLN A 144 10.13 2.19 19.25
C GLN A 144 9.95 3.19 18.10
N GLU A 145 10.86 3.19 17.13
CA GLU A 145 10.73 4.04 15.93
C GLU A 145 9.50 3.66 15.11
N ILE A 146 9.24 2.36 14.92
CA ILE A 146 8.03 1.89 14.24
C ILE A 146 6.78 2.37 14.98
N GLN A 147 6.73 2.24 16.32
CA GLN A 147 5.60 2.70 17.11
C GLN A 147 5.37 4.21 16.99
N LYS A 148 6.45 5.00 17.02
CA LYS A 148 6.37 6.44 16.81
C LYS A 148 5.82 6.78 15.42
N MET A 149 6.33 6.14 14.37
CA MET A 149 5.81 6.35 12.99
C MET A 149 4.34 5.99 12.87
N VAL A 150 3.87 4.94 13.55
CA VAL A 150 2.46 4.56 13.58
C VAL A 150 1.60 5.60 14.32
N GLN A 151 2.12 6.18 15.41
CA GLN A 151 1.43 7.26 16.13
C GLN A 151 1.36 8.53 15.29
N ASP A 152 2.46 8.93 14.67
CA ASP A 152 2.53 10.11 13.79
C ASP A 152 1.55 9.94 12.60
N ALA A 153 1.50 8.76 11.98
CA ALA A 153 0.55 8.46 10.91
C ALA A 153 -0.92 8.53 11.34
N LYS A 154 -1.24 8.11 12.58
CA LYS A 154 -2.61 8.23 13.13
C LYS A 154 -2.98 9.69 13.35
N LYS A 155 -2.06 10.49 13.90
CA LYS A 155 -2.25 11.92 14.08
C LYS A 155 -2.54 12.62 12.75
N TYR A 156 -1.76 12.33 11.70
CA TYR A 156 -2.01 12.91 10.37
C TYR A 156 -3.33 12.45 9.76
N LYS A 157 -3.75 11.20 9.99
CA LYS A 157 -5.09 10.73 9.57
C LYS A 157 -6.22 11.51 10.24
N GLU A 158 -6.09 11.78 11.54
CA GLU A 158 -7.07 12.58 12.30
C GLU A 158 -7.11 14.03 11.80
N GLU A 159 -5.96 14.66 11.59
CA GLU A 159 -5.86 16.01 11.00
C GLU A 159 -6.47 16.07 9.59
N GLU A 160 -6.21 15.07 8.73
CA GLU A 160 -6.83 14.96 7.40
C GLU A 160 -8.35 14.80 7.47
N GLU A 161 -8.88 14.05 8.44
CA GLU A 161 -10.33 13.90 8.66
C GLU A 161 -10.98 15.21 9.10
N GLU A 162 -10.32 16.00 9.95
CA GLU A 162 -10.78 17.34 10.32
C GLU A 162 -10.79 18.28 9.11
N HIS A 163 -9.72 18.31 8.33
CA HIS A 163 -9.66 19.09 7.09
C HIS A 163 -10.71 18.65 6.06
N LYS A 164 -11.03 17.34 6.00
CA LYS A 164 -12.10 16.81 5.15
C LYS A 164 -13.48 17.34 5.57
N LYS A 165 -13.77 17.41 6.88
CA LYS A 165 -15.03 17.99 7.38
C LYS A 165 -15.17 19.47 7.01
N VAL A 166 -14.10 20.24 7.13
CA VAL A 166 -14.08 21.65 6.70
C VAL A 166 -14.38 21.76 5.19
N GLY A 167 -13.73 20.94 4.37
CA GLY A 167 -13.99 20.89 2.92
C GLY A 167 -15.43 20.50 2.58
N GLU A 168 -16.01 19.53 3.29
CA GLU A 168 -17.41 19.11 3.12
C GLU A 168 -18.40 20.20 3.52
N ALA A 169 -18.20 20.86 4.67
CA ALA A 169 -19.04 21.96 5.13
C ALA A 169 -19.01 23.14 4.15
N LYS A 170 -17.81 23.53 3.69
CA LYS A 170 -17.63 24.57 2.67
C LYS A 170 -18.34 24.23 1.37
N ASN A 171 -18.12 23.02 0.83
CA ASN A 171 -18.77 22.58 -0.40
C ASN A 171 -20.29 22.57 -0.26
N THR A 172 -20.81 22.21 0.91
CA THR A 172 -22.25 22.19 1.20
C THR A 172 -22.83 23.61 1.15
N LEU A 173 -22.20 24.58 1.84
CA LEU A 173 -22.60 25.98 1.81
C LEU A 173 -22.52 26.58 0.39
N GLU A 174 -21.41 26.33 -0.32
CA GLU A 174 -21.22 26.80 -1.68
C GLU A 174 -22.29 26.26 -2.63
N ASN A 175 -22.52 24.94 -2.62
CA ASN A 175 -23.57 24.31 -3.43
C ASN A 175 -24.96 24.86 -3.09
N TYR A 176 -25.27 25.05 -1.80
CA TYR A 176 -26.55 25.61 -1.37
C TYR A 176 -26.74 27.04 -1.89
N ALA A 177 -25.73 27.91 -1.71
CA ALA A 177 -25.76 29.29 -2.17
C ALA A 177 -25.95 29.39 -3.70
N TYR A 178 -25.20 28.61 -4.48
CA TYR A 178 -25.36 28.58 -5.94
C TYR A 178 -26.71 28.03 -6.40
N ASN A 179 -27.22 26.97 -5.75
CA ASN A 179 -28.53 26.40 -6.07
C ASN A 179 -29.66 27.41 -5.78
N MET A 180 -29.62 28.08 -4.63
CA MET A 180 -30.61 29.08 -4.26
C MET A 180 -30.57 30.30 -5.18
N ARG A 181 -29.37 30.70 -5.65
CA ARG A 181 -29.21 31.82 -6.61
C ARG A 181 -29.99 31.59 -7.89
N ASN A 182 -30.02 30.34 -8.35
CA ASN A 182 -30.74 29.96 -9.56
C ASN A 182 -32.26 29.90 -9.36
N MET A 183 -32.72 29.68 -8.14
CA MET A 183 -34.13 29.43 -7.82
C MET A 183 -34.88 30.70 -7.38
N VAL A 184 -34.26 31.60 -6.62
CA VAL A 184 -34.93 32.75 -5.99
C VAL A 184 -34.22 34.06 -6.31
N ARG A 185 -34.84 34.89 -7.17
CA ARG A 185 -34.30 36.22 -7.55
C ARG A 185 -34.44 37.28 -6.47
N GLU A 186 -35.41 37.14 -5.57
CA GLU A 186 -35.68 38.12 -4.50
C GLU A 186 -34.63 38.09 -3.37
N MET A 187 -33.75 37.08 -3.36
CA MET A 187 -32.74 36.85 -2.32
C MET A 187 -31.29 37.04 -2.80
N ASP A 188 -31.11 37.62 -3.98
CA ASP A 188 -29.81 37.75 -4.64
C ASP A 188 -28.77 38.49 -3.76
N ASP A 189 -29.21 39.44 -2.92
CA ASP A 189 -28.32 40.16 -2.00
C ASP A 189 -27.80 39.30 -0.83
N ALA A 190 -28.65 38.47 -0.23
CA ALA A 190 -28.24 37.57 0.86
C ALA A 190 -27.30 36.47 0.35
N ILE A 191 -27.59 35.95 -0.84
CA ILE A 191 -26.79 34.92 -1.48
C ILE A 191 -25.42 35.48 -1.92
N LYS A 192 -25.38 36.70 -2.48
CA LYS A 192 -24.12 37.38 -2.79
C LYS A 192 -23.27 37.62 -1.55
N GLN A 193 -23.88 37.99 -0.42
CA GLN A 193 -23.15 38.18 0.84
C GLN A 193 -22.56 36.86 1.35
N ALA A 194 -23.31 35.75 1.27
CA ALA A 194 -22.80 34.43 1.63
C ALA A 194 -21.63 33.99 0.72
N ILE A 195 -21.73 34.21 -0.59
CA ILE A 195 -20.64 33.92 -1.55
C ILE A 195 -19.41 34.80 -1.26
N GLN A 196 -19.61 36.09 -1.03
CA GLN A 196 -18.52 37.00 -0.68
C GLN A 196 -17.84 36.60 0.64
N TRP A 197 -18.63 36.13 1.63
CA TRP A 197 -18.09 35.61 2.87
C TRP A 197 -17.29 34.32 2.64
N LEU A 198 -17.77 33.39 1.81
CA LEU A 198 -17.02 32.18 1.41
C LEU A 198 -15.67 32.52 0.75
N ASP A 199 -15.64 33.53 -0.12
CA ASP A 199 -14.42 33.97 -0.80
C ASP A 199 -13.41 34.60 0.17
N CYS A 200 -13.88 35.34 1.16
CA CYS A 200 -13.03 35.98 2.16
C CYS A 200 -12.58 35.02 3.29
N ASN A 201 -13.30 33.92 3.53
CA ASN A 201 -13.07 33.03 4.67
C ASN A 201 -12.76 31.58 4.24
N GLN A 202 -11.80 31.40 3.34
CA GLN A 202 -11.46 30.07 2.83
C GLN A 202 -10.80 29.13 3.86
N LEU A 203 -10.29 29.68 4.97
CA LEU A 203 -9.62 28.94 6.05
C LEU A 203 -10.45 28.88 7.34
N ALA A 204 -11.74 29.19 7.24
CA ALA A 204 -12.67 29.09 8.36
C ALA A 204 -12.79 27.65 8.88
N GLU A 205 -13.19 27.51 10.13
CA GLU A 205 -13.45 26.19 10.72
C GLU A 205 -14.76 25.61 10.19
N ALA A 206 -14.95 24.29 10.33
CA ALA A 206 -16.15 23.61 9.83
C ALA A 206 -17.43 24.20 10.45
N ASP A 207 -17.39 24.52 11.75
CA ASP A 207 -18.52 25.09 12.48
C ASP A 207 -18.89 26.49 11.95
N GLU A 208 -17.92 27.32 11.56
CA GLU A 208 -18.19 28.64 10.98
C GLU A 208 -18.88 28.54 9.61
N PHE A 209 -18.51 27.56 8.79
CA PHE A 209 -19.22 27.27 7.53
C PHE A 209 -20.64 26.77 7.78
N ILE A 210 -20.85 25.95 8.81
CA ILE A 210 -22.17 25.43 9.19
C ILE A 210 -23.06 26.55 9.72
N ASP A 211 -22.54 27.43 10.58
CA ASP A 211 -23.29 28.58 11.11
C ASP A 211 -23.73 29.51 9.98
N LYS A 212 -22.85 29.81 9.02
CA LYS A 212 -23.20 30.61 7.85
C LYS A 212 -24.21 29.94 6.93
N MET A 213 -24.20 28.62 6.86
CA MET A 213 -25.24 27.85 6.17
C MET A 213 -26.59 28.01 6.86
N TRP A 214 -26.67 27.88 8.18
CA TRP A 214 -27.92 28.09 8.92
C TRP A 214 -28.46 29.52 8.81
N GLU A 215 -27.58 30.52 8.81
CA GLU A 215 -27.97 31.91 8.54
C GLU A 215 -28.65 32.02 7.16
N LEU A 216 -28.04 31.44 6.12
CA LEU A 216 -28.58 31.49 4.77
C LEU A 216 -29.90 30.69 4.66
N GLU A 217 -29.97 29.50 5.24
CA GLU A 217 -31.18 28.67 5.29
C GLU A 217 -32.35 29.35 6.01
N SER A 218 -32.08 30.04 7.12
CA SER A 218 -33.10 30.78 7.88
C SER A 218 -33.77 31.88 7.05
N ILE A 219 -33.02 32.50 6.14
CA ILE A 219 -33.55 33.50 5.21
C ILE A 219 -34.28 32.82 4.03
N CYS A 220 -33.72 31.71 3.51
CA CYS A 220 -34.26 31.02 2.32
C CYS A 220 -35.55 30.24 2.61
N ASN A 221 -35.59 29.48 3.70
CA ASN A 221 -36.66 28.52 4.00
C ASN A 221 -38.07 29.15 4.11
N PRO A 222 -38.26 30.32 4.76
CA PRO A 222 -39.57 30.97 4.83
C PRO A 222 -40.12 31.43 3.48
N ILE A 223 -39.25 31.68 2.50
CA ILE A 223 -39.61 32.14 1.16
C ILE A 223 -39.93 30.94 0.27
N ILE A 224 -39.11 29.88 0.34
CA ILE A 224 -39.35 28.61 -0.37
C ILE A 224 -40.68 27.99 0.07
N THR A 225 -41.03 28.05 1.36
CA THR A 225 -42.28 27.49 1.89
C THR A 225 -43.52 28.31 1.49
N LYS A 226 -43.33 29.56 1.04
CA LYS A 226 -44.39 30.45 0.55
C LYS A 226 -44.57 30.41 -0.97
N MET A 227 -43.62 29.83 -1.71
CA MET A 227 -43.77 29.46 -3.12
C MET A 227 -44.63 28.22 -3.28
#